data_AF-A0A965XRU4-F1
#
_entry.id   AF-A0A965XRU4-F1
#
_cell.length_a   1.000
_cell.length_b   1.000
_cell.length_c   1.000
_cell.angle_alpha   90.00
_cell.angle_beta   90.00
_cell.angle_gamma   90.00
#
_symmetry.space_group_name_H-M   'P 1'
#
loop_
_entity.id
_entity.type
_entity.pdbx_description
1 polymer ?
#
loop_
_entity_poly.entity_id
_entity_poly.type
_entity_poly.pdbx_seq_one_letter_code
_entity_poly.pdbx_strand_id
1 'polypeptide(L)'
;MAAEVIIPYAASGNGWWTGLAVTNIDSQGTGTVTVDFFSANGAALGTKTIGSISPGTFYVNTADGLFGTGLPSRFWMIVSHGGDARMAVTVFFGNAADGGFSTTVYRSDRESEGVPITTVPFIIGRSGHYYLTGNLQSTSTTGAAITCTVPDVTIDLKGFSLIGPGNSSGDNDGITARKNTIIKNGIVRSFGRYGIHGSKNDSSGYGRIQVLDVAARNCGKYGIRLEGVANVARNCQSMENGDGGIFVGPGSRVEGNVVSGNVTYGIFADAGSIVQSNISFGNMTGYVFNVGCILSGNTAYKNQNYGFMSLLGRSTLVGNSAYENGQYGIYSSNSLVDQNSALENGASGGGDNIRAGSSTMGVNHAP
;
A
#
# COMPACT_ATOMS: atom_id res chain seq x y z
N MET A 1 15.34 1.67 20.12
CA MET A 1 14.73 2.18 21.38
C MET A 1 13.94 1.04 21.97
N ALA A 2 14.11 0.76 23.28
CA ALA A 2 13.36 -0.26 23.99
C ALA A 2 11.86 0.08 23.96
N ALA A 3 10.98 -0.92 23.91
CA ALA A 3 9.55 -0.69 24.11
C ALA A 3 9.28 -0.54 25.60
N GLU A 4 8.47 0.46 25.98
CA GLU A 4 8.22 0.83 27.37
C GLU A 4 6.73 0.88 27.66
N VAL A 5 6.32 0.36 28.81
CA VAL A 5 4.97 0.50 29.38
C VAL A 5 5.08 1.36 30.62
N ILE A 6 4.46 2.54 30.57
CA ILE A 6 4.41 3.47 31.70
C ILE A 6 3.19 3.15 32.54
N ILE A 7 3.41 2.88 33.82
CA ILE A 7 2.39 2.65 34.84
C ILE A 7 2.43 3.86 35.78
N PRO A 8 1.65 4.93 35.49
CA PRO A 8 1.78 6.21 36.17
C PRO A 8 1.25 6.20 37.61
N TYR A 9 0.59 5.12 38.02
CA TYR A 9 0.07 4.98 39.38
C TYR A 9 0.20 3.54 39.87
N ALA A 10 0.93 3.38 40.97
CA ALA A 10 1.07 2.18 41.75
C ALA A 10 1.15 2.55 43.23
N ALA A 11 0.83 1.60 44.10
CA ALA A 11 0.76 1.80 45.55
C ALA A 11 1.23 0.56 46.30
N SER A 12 1.79 0.83 47.48
CA SER A 12 2.23 -0.15 48.47
C SER A 12 1.91 0.38 49.87
N GLY A 13 1.48 -0.48 50.79
CA GLY A 13 1.19 -0.10 52.17
C GLY A 13 -0.21 0.48 52.40
N ASN A 14 -0.56 0.69 53.68
CA ASN A 14 -1.92 1.05 54.11
C ASN A 14 -3.00 0.10 53.55
N GLY A 15 -2.69 -1.19 53.48
CA GLY A 15 -3.57 -2.22 52.89
C GLY A 15 -3.49 -2.32 51.36
N TRP A 16 -2.98 -1.30 50.66
CA TRP A 16 -2.84 -1.33 49.21
C TRP A 16 -1.62 -2.13 48.74
N TRP A 17 -1.76 -2.84 47.64
CA TRP A 17 -0.67 -3.53 46.96
C TRP A 17 -0.83 -3.46 45.44
N THR A 18 0.29 -3.48 44.74
CA THR A 18 0.35 -3.55 43.28
C THR A 18 1.05 -4.84 42.86
N GLY A 19 0.42 -5.62 42.00
CA GLY A 19 1.00 -6.76 41.31
C GLY A 19 1.40 -6.40 39.88
N LEU A 20 2.45 -7.06 39.39
CA LEU A 20 2.94 -6.93 38.03
C LEU A 20 3.11 -8.33 37.45
N ALA A 21 2.49 -8.60 36.30
CA ALA A 21 2.83 -9.73 35.46
C ALA A 21 3.36 -9.26 34.10
N VAL A 22 4.43 -9.88 33.63
CA VAL A 22 4.98 -9.68 32.29
C VAL A 22 4.94 -11.01 31.56
N THR A 23 4.18 -11.07 30.47
CA THR A 23 3.99 -12.28 29.66
C THR A 23 4.72 -12.14 28.34
N ASN A 24 5.56 -13.10 28.00
CA ASN A 24 6.14 -13.18 26.65
C ASN A 24 5.13 -13.88 25.73
N ILE A 25 4.49 -13.08 24.86
CA ILE A 25 3.49 -13.52 23.89
C ILE A 25 4.09 -13.78 22.51
N ASP A 26 5.42 -13.70 22.39
CA ASP A 26 6.15 -14.06 21.18
C ASP A 26 6.21 -15.57 20.99
N SER A 27 6.48 -16.01 19.76
CA SER A 27 6.69 -17.41 19.43
C SER A 27 8.16 -17.83 19.54
N GLN A 28 9.12 -16.91 19.39
CA GLN A 28 10.56 -17.23 19.34
C GLN A 28 11.47 -16.18 20.02
N GLY A 29 11.01 -14.94 20.21
CA GLY A 29 11.82 -13.87 20.78
C GLY A 29 12.04 -14.00 22.31
N THR A 30 13.26 -13.69 22.77
CA THR A 30 13.53 -13.42 24.20
C THR A 30 13.99 -11.98 24.37
N GLY A 31 13.70 -11.39 25.53
CA GLY A 31 14.09 -10.02 25.85
C GLY A 31 14.29 -9.86 27.35
N THR A 32 15.38 -9.21 27.74
CA THR A 32 15.62 -8.85 29.14
C THR A 32 14.64 -7.76 29.53
N VAL A 33 13.81 -8.04 30.54
CA VAL A 33 12.84 -7.09 31.08
C VAL A 33 13.45 -6.36 32.28
N THR A 34 13.30 -5.04 32.29
CA THR A 34 13.65 -4.15 33.41
C THR A 34 12.43 -3.38 33.86
N VAL A 35 12.41 -3.01 35.14
CA VAL A 35 11.38 -2.17 35.75
C VAL A 35 12.06 -1.03 36.48
N ASP A 36 11.84 0.18 35.99
CA ASP A 36 12.28 1.41 36.63
C ASP A 36 11.19 1.91 37.57
N PHE A 37 11.56 2.19 38.81
CA PHE A 37 10.67 2.69 39.85
C PHE A 37 10.97 4.14 40.13
N PHE A 38 9.91 4.92 40.36
CA PHE A 38 10.01 6.35 40.59
C PHE A 38 9.02 6.79 41.68
N SER A 39 9.36 7.80 42.47
CA SER A 39 8.49 8.34 43.52
C SER A 39 7.29 9.07 42.92
N ALA A 40 6.23 9.33 43.69
CA ALA A 40 5.06 10.06 43.21
C ALA A 40 5.36 11.43 42.54
N ASN A 41 6.50 12.06 42.86
CA ASN A 41 6.93 13.33 42.28
C ASN A 41 7.88 13.18 41.08
N GLY A 42 8.22 11.95 40.72
CA GLY A 42 9.04 11.65 39.56
C GLY A 42 10.52 11.42 39.78
N ALA A 43 10.98 11.39 41.04
CA ALA A 43 12.37 11.07 41.34
C ALA A 43 12.62 9.55 41.17
N ALA A 44 13.70 9.17 40.48
CA ALA A 44 14.08 7.77 40.33
C ALA A 44 14.36 7.14 41.71
N LEU A 45 13.73 5.99 41.97
CA LEU A 45 13.93 5.17 43.17
C LEU A 45 14.89 4.00 42.90
N GLY A 46 14.93 3.51 41.66
CA GLY A 46 15.87 2.49 41.22
C GLY A 46 15.32 1.59 40.13
N THR A 47 16.19 0.80 39.52
CA THR A 47 15.88 -0.15 38.44
C THR A 47 16.00 -1.58 38.93
N LYS A 48 15.09 -2.45 38.51
CA LYS A 48 15.13 -3.89 38.79
C LYS A 48 15.09 -4.69 37.49
N THR A 49 16.00 -5.64 37.35
CA THR A 49 16.05 -6.54 36.20
C THR A 49 15.31 -7.83 36.54
N ILE A 50 14.24 -8.12 35.81
CA ILE A 50 13.51 -9.40 35.89
C ILE A 50 14.32 -10.50 35.15
N GLY A 51 15.05 -10.11 34.11
CA GLY A 51 15.81 -11.03 33.24
C GLY A 51 15.02 -11.39 31.99
N SER A 52 15.47 -12.43 31.28
CA SER A 52 14.80 -12.92 30.08
C SER A 52 13.59 -13.78 30.43
N ILE A 53 12.44 -13.49 29.81
CA ILE A 53 11.24 -14.31 29.90
C ILE A 53 11.16 -15.18 28.65
N SER A 54 11.08 -16.51 28.82
CA SER A 54 10.99 -17.46 27.70
C SER A 54 9.69 -17.29 26.90
N PRO A 55 9.67 -17.61 25.59
CA PRO A 55 8.44 -17.54 24.79
C PRO A 55 7.30 -18.37 25.40
N GLY A 56 6.10 -17.80 25.44
CA GLY A 56 4.90 -18.45 25.97
C GLY A 56 4.83 -18.55 27.50
N THR A 57 5.78 -17.96 28.23
CA THR A 57 5.78 -17.94 29.70
C THR A 57 5.55 -16.54 30.26
N PHE A 58 5.39 -16.44 31.58
CA PHE A 58 5.20 -15.18 32.27
C PHE A 58 6.01 -15.11 33.56
N TYR A 59 6.35 -13.88 33.96
CA TYR A 59 6.82 -13.51 35.28
C TYR A 59 5.69 -12.83 36.03
N VAL A 60 5.53 -13.10 37.33
CA VAL A 60 4.58 -12.38 38.20
C VAL A 60 5.18 -12.12 39.57
N ASN A 61 5.01 -10.90 40.08
CA ASN A 61 5.40 -10.52 41.43
C ASN A 61 4.59 -9.31 41.93
N THR A 62 4.67 -9.00 43.21
CA THR A 62 4.24 -7.69 43.72
C THR A 62 5.32 -6.65 43.46
N ALA A 63 4.94 -5.38 43.39
CA ALA A 63 5.89 -4.28 43.26
C ALA A 63 6.91 -4.27 44.41
N ASP A 64 6.45 -4.52 45.66
CA ASP A 64 7.34 -4.70 46.81
C ASP A 64 8.20 -5.95 46.67
N GLY A 65 7.64 -7.07 46.22
CA GLY A 65 8.41 -8.29 46.01
C GLY A 65 9.49 -8.15 44.93
N LEU A 66 9.30 -7.26 43.96
CA LEU A 66 10.27 -6.95 42.91
C LEU A 66 11.29 -5.89 43.34
N PHE A 67 10.84 -4.83 44.00
CA PHE A 67 11.70 -3.73 44.44
C PHE A 67 12.53 -4.10 45.67
N GLY A 68 11.92 -4.81 46.61
CA GLY A 68 12.37 -5.03 47.98
C GLY A 68 11.60 -4.17 48.98
N THR A 69 12.27 -3.75 50.05
CA THR A 69 11.69 -2.83 51.04
C THR A 69 11.92 -1.36 50.64
N GLY A 70 11.03 -0.47 51.09
CA GLY A 70 11.23 0.99 50.96
C GLY A 70 10.52 1.68 49.79
N LEU A 71 9.56 1.03 49.12
CA LEU A 71 8.66 1.75 48.22
C LEU A 71 7.77 2.72 49.01
N PRO A 72 7.55 3.95 48.51
CA PRO A 72 6.60 4.88 49.12
C PRO A 72 5.17 4.40 48.90
N SER A 73 4.23 5.01 49.63
CA SER A 73 2.80 4.63 49.53
C SER A 73 2.18 4.86 48.16
N ARG A 74 2.81 5.73 47.35
CA ARG A 74 2.48 5.99 45.94
C ARG A 74 3.75 6.15 45.11
N PHE A 75 3.77 5.51 43.95
CA PHE A 75 4.87 5.51 43.01
C PHE A 75 4.37 5.25 41.59
N TRP A 76 5.29 5.25 40.62
CA TRP A 76 5.06 4.90 39.23
C TRP A 76 6.18 3.97 38.78
N MET A 77 5.87 3.15 37.78
CA MET A 77 6.80 2.16 37.23
C MET A 77 6.88 2.33 35.71
N ILE A 78 8.05 2.09 35.14
CA ILE A 78 8.21 1.91 33.70
C ILE A 78 8.76 0.51 33.48
N VAL A 79 8.00 -0.32 32.75
CA VAL A 79 8.44 -1.67 32.37
C VAL A 79 9.00 -1.59 30.97
N SER A 80 10.27 -1.93 30.81
CA SER A 80 10.97 -1.88 29.53
C SER A 80 11.56 -3.24 29.20
N HIS A 81 11.71 -3.55 27.91
CA HIS A 81 12.45 -4.75 27.51
C HIS A 81 13.38 -4.48 26.32
N GLY A 82 14.50 -5.21 26.32
CA GLY A 82 15.41 -5.28 25.17
C GLY A 82 14.93 -6.29 24.12
N GLY A 83 15.48 -6.20 22.91
CA GLY A 83 15.22 -7.13 21.81
C GLY A 83 13.87 -6.93 21.11
N ASP A 84 13.52 -7.90 20.26
CA ASP A 84 12.35 -7.84 19.37
C ASP A 84 11.14 -8.65 19.88
N ALA A 85 11.22 -9.19 21.10
CA ALA A 85 10.17 -10.04 21.67
C ALA A 85 8.89 -9.25 21.97
N ARG A 86 7.72 -9.83 21.68
CA ARG A 86 6.42 -9.25 22.06
C ARG A 86 6.07 -9.55 23.52
N MET A 87 5.88 -8.51 24.32
CA MET A 87 5.53 -8.63 25.74
C MET A 87 4.13 -8.03 26.03
N ALA A 88 3.43 -8.62 26.99
CA ALA A 88 2.22 -8.06 27.57
C ALA A 88 2.44 -7.80 29.06
N VAL A 89 2.08 -6.61 29.53
CA VAL A 89 2.24 -6.18 30.93
C VAL A 89 0.86 -6.09 31.58
N THR A 90 0.59 -6.95 32.55
CA THR A 90 -0.65 -6.87 33.34
C THR A 90 -0.34 -6.28 34.71
N VAL A 91 -1.10 -5.27 35.11
CA VAL A 91 -1.02 -4.66 36.44
C VAL A 91 -2.25 -5.09 37.24
N PHE A 92 -1.98 -5.61 38.43
CA PHE A 92 -3.00 -5.96 39.42
C PHE A 92 -2.96 -4.93 40.54
N PHE A 93 -4.12 -4.54 41.04
CA PHE A 93 -4.21 -3.57 42.13
C PHE A 93 -5.25 -4.05 43.13
N GLY A 94 -4.91 -4.05 44.41
CA GLY A 94 -5.82 -4.52 45.43
C GLY A 94 -5.64 -3.84 46.79
N ASN A 95 -6.68 -3.92 47.62
CA ASN A 95 -6.63 -3.52 49.01
C ASN A 95 -6.96 -4.71 49.91
N ALA A 96 -6.03 -5.10 50.77
CA ALA A 96 -6.17 -6.21 51.70
C ALA A 96 -7.20 -5.96 52.82
N ALA A 97 -7.54 -4.70 53.12
CA ALA A 97 -8.53 -4.34 54.13
C ALA A 97 -9.98 -4.53 53.64
N ASP A 98 -10.24 -4.25 52.36
CA ASP A 98 -11.60 -4.22 51.81
C ASP A 98 -11.91 -5.40 50.87
N GLY A 99 -10.91 -6.25 50.56
CA GLY A 99 -11.05 -7.40 49.66
C GLY A 99 -11.21 -7.03 48.17
N GLY A 100 -11.10 -5.74 47.82
CA GLY A 100 -11.22 -5.25 46.45
C GLY A 100 -10.01 -5.62 45.57
N PHE A 101 -10.29 -6.11 44.37
CA PHE A 101 -9.29 -6.46 43.34
C PHE A 101 -9.67 -5.83 42.00
N SER A 102 -8.71 -5.16 41.34
CA SER A 102 -8.84 -4.62 39.99
C SER A 102 -7.65 -5.07 39.14
N THR A 103 -7.89 -5.31 37.85
CA THR A 103 -6.88 -5.74 36.87
C THR A 103 -6.93 -4.85 35.64
N THR A 104 -5.76 -4.49 35.10
CA THR A 104 -5.64 -3.77 33.83
C THR A 104 -4.49 -4.37 33.03
N VAL A 105 -4.76 -4.70 31.76
CA VAL A 105 -3.77 -5.27 30.84
C VAL A 105 -3.29 -4.17 29.91
N TYR A 106 -2.01 -3.82 30.02
CA TYR A 106 -1.30 -2.98 29.08
C TYR A 106 -0.53 -3.86 28.12
N ARG A 107 -0.75 -3.71 26.82
CA ARG A 107 0.09 -4.39 25.83
C ARG A 107 1.21 -3.45 25.42
N SER A 108 2.45 -3.96 25.39
CA SER A 108 3.59 -3.22 24.84
C SER A 108 3.72 -3.48 23.34
N ASP A 109 2.67 -4.00 22.69
CA ASP A 109 2.72 -4.17 21.26
C ASP A 109 2.86 -2.81 20.61
N ARG A 110 4.06 -2.54 20.09
CA ARG A 110 4.13 -2.01 18.74
C ARG A 110 3.17 -2.87 17.94
N GLU A 111 2.03 -2.32 17.52
CA GLU A 111 1.55 -2.70 16.19
C GLU A 111 2.81 -2.71 15.33
N SER A 112 3.16 -3.85 14.71
CA SER A 112 4.37 -3.88 13.92
C SER A 112 4.15 -2.90 12.77
N GLU A 113 4.62 -1.65 12.95
CA GLU A 113 4.35 -0.54 12.04
C GLU A 113 4.89 -0.82 10.64
N GLY A 114 5.63 -1.92 10.48
CA GLY A 114 6.40 -2.35 9.34
C GLY A 114 7.88 -2.08 9.56
N VAL A 115 8.67 -2.39 8.55
CA VAL A 115 10.07 -1.98 8.48
C VAL A 115 10.13 -0.60 7.81
N PRO A 116 10.65 0.44 8.49
CA PRO A 116 10.79 1.75 7.90
C PRO A 116 11.84 1.75 6.78
N ILE A 117 11.51 2.41 5.67
CA ILE A 117 12.41 2.71 4.58
C ILE A 117 12.78 4.20 4.73
N THR A 118 14.02 4.45 5.16
CA THR A 118 14.54 5.80 5.42
C THR A 118 15.48 6.30 4.33
N THR A 119 15.97 5.41 3.46
CA THR A 119 16.87 5.72 2.34
C THR A 119 16.60 4.80 1.14
N VAL A 120 17.03 5.21 -0.04
CA VAL A 120 17.03 4.41 -1.27
C VAL A 120 18.43 4.43 -1.91
N PRO A 121 18.87 3.36 -2.60
CA PRO A 121 18.12 2.14 -2.93
C PRO A 121 17.83 1.25 -1.69
N PHE A 122 16.67 0.59 -1.67
CA PHE A 122 16.27 -0.32 -0.60
C PHE A 122 15.84 -1.68 -1.18
N ILE A 123 16.31 -2.77 -0.58
CA ILE A 123 15.96 -4.13 -1.01
C ILE A 123 15.06 -4.79 0.04
N ILE A 124 13.86 -5.18 -0.38
CA ILE A 124 12.93 -5.98 0.42
C ILE A 124 13.21 -7.45 0.12
N GLY A 125 13.97 -8.09 1.00
CA GLY A 125 14.35 -9.50 0.93
C GLY A 125 13.53 -10.43 1.83
N ARG A 126 12.56 -9.91 2.58
CA ARG A 126 11.65 -10.70 3.43
C ARG A 126 10.21 -10.21 3.28
N SER A 127 9.25 -11.13 3.31
CA SER A 127 7.82 -10.81 3.29
C SER A 127 7.44 -9.99 4.53
N GLY A 128 6.45 -9.11 4.41
CA GLY A 128 6.03 -8.25 5.52
C GLY A 128 5.57 -6.86 5.09
N HIS A 129 5.35 -5.99 6.08
CA HIS A 129 4.97 -4.60 5.89
C HIS A 129 6.20 -3.69 5.90
N TYR A 130 6.29 -2.78 4.94
CA TYR A 130 7.34 -1.79 4.78
C TYR A 130 6.71 -0.44 4.53
N TYR A 131 7.31 0.64 5.04
CA TYR A 131 6.74 1.97 4.87
C TYR A 131 7.78 3.08 4.74
N LEU A 132 7.45 4.14 4.02
CA LEU A 132 8.29 5.33 3.98
C LEU A 132 8.13 6.16 5.26
N THR A 133 9.24 6.70 5.77
CA THR A 133 9.23 7.65 6.89
C THR A 133 9.28 9.12 6.45
N GLY A 134 9.40 9.37 5.15
CA GLY A 134 9.56 10.69 4.57
C GLY A 134 9.68 10.61 3.05
N ASN A 135 9.78 11.77 2.39
CA ASN A 135 10.08 11.83 0.97
C ASN A 135 11.49 11.31 0.71
N LEU A 136 11.66 10.41 -0.26
CA LEU A 136 12.95 9.82 -0.62
C LEU A 136 13.30 10.16 -2.07
N GLN A 137 14.55 10.55 -2.29
CA GLN A 137 15.10 10.90 -3.59
C GLN A 137 16.13 9.84 -4.01
N SER A 138 15.90 9.18 -5.14
CA SER A 138 16.89 8.37 -5.82
C SER A 138 17.73 9.24 -6.74
N THR A 139 19.04 9.03 -6.73
CA THR A 139 19.99 9.62 -7.69
C THR A 139 20.50 8.58 -8.71
N SER A 140 20.11 7.31 -8.56
CA SER A 140 20.58 6.22 -9.43
C SER A 140 19.89 6.26 -10.78
N THR A 141 20.67 6.27 -11.86
CA THR A 141 20.17 6.21 -13.24
C THR A 141 19.89 4.77 -13.71
N THR A 142 20.23 3.76 -12.90
CA THR A 142 19.99 2.33 -13.17
C THR A 142 19.36 1.63 -11.97
N GLY A 143 18.66 0.52 -12.23
CA GLY A 143 18.03 -0.29 -11.18
C GLY A 143 16.77 0.37 -10.57
N ALA A 144 16.26 -0.19 -9.48
CA ALA A 144 15.07 0.34 -8.82
C ALA A 144 15.39 1.02 -7.47
N ALA A 145 14.67 2.10 -7.14
CA ALA A 145 14.82 2.74 -5.84
C ALA A 145 14.32 1.85 -4.69
N ILE A 146 13.23 1.11 -4.89
CA ILE A 146 12.80 0.02 -4.00
C ILE A 146 12.71 -1.27 -4.81
N THR A 147 13.48 -2.28 -4.40
CA THR A 147 13.51 -3.58 -5.04
C THR A 147 12.83 -4.63 -4.17
N CYS A 148 11.65 -5.09 -4.56
CA CYS A 148 10.99 -6.23 -3.92
C CYS A 148 11.45 -7.52 -4.59
N THR A 149 12.09 -8.42 -3.83
CA THR A 149 12.57 -9.71 -4.37
C THR A 149 11.76 -10.91 -3.92
N VAL A 150 10.84 -10.72 -2.97
CA VAL A 150 10.00 -11.76 -2.35
C VAL A 150 8.51 -11.43 -2.46
N PRO A 151 7.61 -12.44 -2.42
CA PRO A 151 6.17 -12.22 -2.43
C PRO A 151 5.64 -11.76 -1.05
N ASP A 152 4.33 -11.48 -0.98
CA ASP A 152 3.60 -11.22 0.27
C ASP A 152 4.13 -10.00 1.04
N VAL A 153 4.24 -8.89 0.31
CA VAL A 153 4.80 -7.62 0.80
C VAL A 153 3.77 -6.52 0.72
N THR A 154 3.67 -5.69 1.75
CA THR A 154 3.01 -4.38 1.65
C THR A 154 4.05 -3.28 1.69
N ILE A 155 4.01 -2.38 0.72
CA ILE A 155 4.82 -1.16 0.63
C ILE A 155 3.85 0.01 0.77
N ASP A 156 3.81 0.62 1.95
CA ASP A 156 2.99 1.80 2.23
C ASP A 156 3.82 3.08 2.11
N LEU A 157 3.51 3.91 1.12
CA LEU A 157 4.23 5.18 0.92
C LEU A 157 3.83 6.24 1.96
N LYS A 158 2.80 5.99 2.80
CA LYS A 158 2.33 6.86 3.91
C LYS A 158 2.14 8.34 3.53
N GLY A 159 1.71 8.59 2.30
CA GLY A 159 1.50 9.92 1.71
C GLY A 159 2.78 10.58 1.19
N PHE A 160 3.94 9.95 1.35
CA PHE A 160 5.22 10.49 0.91
C PHE A 160 5.51 10.22 -0.58
N SER A 161 6.48 10.97 -1.09
CA SER A 161 6.98 10.85 -2.45
C SER A 161 8.26 10.01 -2.52
N LEU A 162 8.27 9.03 -3.41
CA LEU A 162 9.47 8.40 -3.94
C LEU A 162 9.81 9.07 -5.28
N ILE A 163 10.98 9.71 -5.36
CA ILE A 163 11.33 10.61 -6.46
C ILE A 163 12.57 10.08 -7.18
N GLY A 164 12.49 9.90 -8.48
CA GLY A 164 13.60 9.46 -9.32
C GLY A 164 14.52 10.61 -9.77
N PRO A 165 15.64 10.28 -10.44
CA PRO A 165 16.66 11.22 -10.90
C PRO A 165 16.24 12.06 -12.13
N GLY A 166 15.02 11.91 -12.63
CA GLY A 166 14.51 12.54 -13.85
C GLY A 166 13.91 11.53 -14.83
N ASN A 167 12.88 11.96 -15.57
CA ASN A 167 12.14 11.11 -16.50
C ASN A 167 12.94 10.74 -17.77
N SER A 168 14.02 11.45 -18.05
CA SER A 168 14.96 11.17 -19.16
C SER A 168 16.24 10.48 -18.69
N SER A 169 16.32 10.09 -17.40
CA SER A 169 17.57 9.74 -16.74
C SER A 169 17.82 8.23 -16.70
N GLY A 170 17.94 7.54 -17.84
CA GLY A 170 18.35 6.12 -17.91
C GLY A 170 17.28 5.09 -17.52
N ASP A 171 17.66 3.81 -17.46
CA ASP A 171 16.76 2.68 -17.18
C ASP A 171 16.62 2.41 -15.67
N ASN A 172 16.02 3.34 -14.94
CA ASN A 172 15.65 3.16 -13.53
C ASN A 172 14.14 3.11 -13.29
N ASP A 173 13.77 2.27 -12.32
CA ASP A 173 12.40 2.09 -11.86
C ASP A 173 12.21 2.70 -10.45
N GLY A 174 10.99 3.13 -10.12
CA GLY A 174 10.67 3.54 -8.76
C GLY A 174 10.60 2.34 -7.81
N ILE A 175 9.61 1.49 -8.07
CA ILE A 175 9.35 0.29 -7.26
C ILE A 175 9.24 -0.91 -8.17
N THR A 176 10.04 -1.94 -7.92
CA THR A 176 9.80 -3.26 -8.54
C THR A 176 9.05 -4.15 -7.56
N ALA A 177 8.02 -4.84 -8.06
CA ALA A 177 7.08 -5.63 -7.28
C ALA A 177 7.13 -7.11 -7.66
N ARG A 178 6.72 -7.96 -6.70
CA ARG A 178 6.63 -9.41 -6.86
C ARG A 178 5.18 -9.85 -6.63
N LYS A 179 4.95 -11.17 -6.68
CA LYS A 179 3.61 -11.74 -6.47
C LYS A 179 3.02 -11.29 -5.14
N ASN A 180 1.72 -10.97 -5.14
CA ASN A 180 1.02 -10.57 -3.92
C ASN A 180 1.65 -9.38 -3.18
N THR A 181 2.24 -8.45 -3.94
CA THR A 181 2.70 -7.16 -3.39
C THR A 181 1.56 -6.14 -3.43
N ILE A 182 1.35 -5.43 -2.32
CA ILE A 182 0.48 -4.26 -2.23
C ILE A 182 1.37 -3.01 -2.17
N ILE A 183 1.15 -2.05 -3.06
CA ILE A 183 1.81 -0.74 -3.06
C ILE A 183 0.73 0.31 -2.90
N LYS A 184 0.83 1.17 -1.88
CA LYS A 184 -0.27 2.10 -1.58
C LYS A 184 0.14 3.46 -1.05
N ASN A 185 -0.82 4.40 -1.10
CA ASN A 185 -0.84 5.67 -0.37
C ASN A 185 0.36 6.58 -0.63
N GLY A 186 0.56 7.10 -1.83
CA GLY A 186 1.63 8.09 -2.02
C GLY A 186 1.94 8.42 -3.48
N ILE A 187 3.15 8.92 -3.70
CA ILE A 187 3.56 9.43 -5.02
C ILE A 187 4.84 8.72 -5.47
N VAL A 188 4.87 8.21 -6.70
CA VAL A 188 6.07 7.72 -7.35
C VAL A 188 6.28 8.52 -8.63
N ARG A 189 7.41 9.23 -8.76
CA ARG A 189 7.57 10.16 -9.89
C ARG A 189 8.99 10.33 -10.36
N SER A 190 9.14 10.81 -11.60
CA SER A 190 10.44 11.24 -12.15
C SER A 190 11.47 10.12 -12.28
N PHE A 191 11.01 8.89 -12.53
CA PHE A 191 11.87 7.74 -12.84
C PHE A 191 12.06 7.62 -14.35
N GLY A 192 13.26 7.23 -14.79
CA GLY A 192 13.63 7.21 -16.21
C GLY A 192 12.91 6.13 -17.03
N ARG A 193 12.39 5.08 -16.36
CA ARG A 193 11.65 4.01 -17.02
C ARG A 193 10.24 3.85 -16.46
N TYR A 194 10.06 3.09 -15.38
CA TYR A 194 8.73 2.88 -14.81
C TYR A 194 8.61 3.46 -13.41
N GLY A 195 7.46 4.05 -13.07
CA GLY A 195 7.17 4.40 -11.68
C GLY A 195 7.06 3.12 -10.84
N ILE A 196 6.12 2.25 -11.21
CA ILE A 196 5.91 0.95 -10.58
C ILE A 196 5.97 -0.16 -11.63
N HIS A 197 6.75 -1.20 -11.35
CA HIS A 197 7.00 -2.29 -12.30
C HIS A 197 6.83 -3.67 -11.65
N GLY A 198 5.83 -4.42 -12.11
CA GLY A 198 5.69 -5.85 -11.85
C GLY A 198 6.00 -6.65 -13.11
N SER A 199 7.27 -7.00 -13.33
CA SER A 199 7.71 -7.70 -14.56
C SER A 199 7.20 -9.13 -14.66
N LYS A 200 7.13 -9.72 -15.87
CA LYS A 200 6.76 -11.13 -16.11
C LYS A 200 7.93 -12.13 -16.08
N ASN A 201 9.18 -11.68 -15.98
CA ASN A 201 10.38 -12.46 -16.37
C ASN A 201 10.83 -13.62 -15.44
N ASP A 202 9.95 -14.24 -14.65
CA ASP A 202 10.27 -15.47 -13.92
C ASP A 202 9.14 -16.49 -13.94
N SER A 203 9.53 -17.75 -13.85
CA SER A 203 8.69 -18.94 -13.86
C SER A 203 7.95 -19.19 -12.54
N SER A 204 8.09 -18.33 -11.53
CA SER A 204 7.59 -18.52 -10.16
C SER A 204 6.29 -17.75 -9.82
N GLY A 205 5.72 -17.05 -10.80
CA GLY A 205 4.33 -16.62 -10.76
C GLY A 205 4.13 -15.16 -10.36
N TYR A 206 4.40 -14.26 -11.28
CA TYR A 206 4.02 -12.86 -11.19
C TYR A 206 2.52 -12.65 -11.38
N GLY A 207 1.96 -11.74 -10.59
CA GLY A 207 0.54 -11.44 -10.58
C GLY A 207 0.02 -11.14 -9.18
N ARG A 208 -1.26 -10.77 -9.08
CA ARG A 208 -1.89 -10.34 -7.83
C ARG A 208 -1.16 -9.15 -7.18
N ILE A 209 -0.53 -8.31 -7.99
CA ILE A 209 0.02 -7.05 -7.51
C ILE A 209 -1.13 -6.06 -7.42
N GLN A 210 -1.18 -5.32 -6.32
CA GLN A 210 -2.20 -4.30 -6.07
C GLN A 210 -1.52 -2.95 -5.93
N VAL A 211 -1.88 -1.99 -6.78
CA VAL A 211 -1.45 -0.59 -6.66
C VAL A 211 -2.69 0.23 -6.31
N LEU A 212 -2.69 0.84 -5.12
CA LEU A 212 -3.88 1.41 -4.49
C LEU A 212 -3.60 2.84 -4.04
N ASP A 213 -4.39 3.82 -4.48
CA ASP A 213 -4.31 5.19 -3.98
C ASP A 213 -2.88 5.81 -4.19
N VAL A 214 -2.29 5.57 -5.37
CA VAL A 214 -0.95 6.03 -5.76
C VAL A 214 -1.00 6.99 -6.95
N ALA A 215 -0.24 8.09 -6.87
CA ALA A 215 0.05 8.94 -8.02
C ALA A 215 1.39 8.56 -8.67
N ALA A 216 1.37 7.93 -9.84
CA ALA A 216 2.53 7.56 -10.63
C ALA A 216 2.70 8.49 -11.83
N ARG A 217 3.60 9.47 -11.75
CA ARG A 217 3.63 10.58 -12.71
C ARG A 217 5.00 10.94 -13.23
N ASN A 218 5.04 11.53 -14.42
CA ASN A 218 6.26 12.04 -15.04
C ASN A 218 7.39 10.99 -15.05
N CYS A 219 7.08 9.76 -15.45
CA CYS A 219 8.07 8.70 -15.65
C CYS A 219 8.38 8.56 -17.14
N GLY A 220 9.61 8.17 -17.49
CA GLY A 220 10.08 8.13 -18.88
C GLY A 220 9.36 7.13 -19.77
N LYS A 221 8.73 6.09 -19.19
CA LYS A 221 7.83 5.18 -19.90
C LYS A 221 6.46 5.11 -19.23
N TYR A 222 6.27 4.21 -18.28
CA TYR A 222 4.96 3.95 -17.68
C TYR A 222 4.89 4.47 -16.25
N GLY A 223 3.74 5.03 -15.86
CA GLY A 223 3.48 5.27 -14.44
C GLY A 223 3.38 3.94 -13.70
N ILE A 224 2.51 3.05 -14.17
CA ILE A 224 2.26 1.73 -13.57
C ILE A 224 2.29 0.66 -14.67
N ARG A 225 3.18 -0.33 -14.56
CA ARG A 225 3.28 -1.47 -15.49
C ARG A 225 3.29 -2.80 -14.73
N LEU A 226 2.18 -3.51 -14.78
CA LEU A 226 1.97 -4.80 -14.09
C LEU A 226 1.77 -5.90 -15.13
N GLU A 227 2.82 -6.64 -15.49
CA GLU A 227 2.81 -7.60 -16.60
C GLU A 227 2.28 -9.00 -16.22
N GLY A 228 2.21 -9.30 -14.91
CA GLY A 228 1.65 -10.55 -14.39
C GLY A 228 0.13 -10.66 -14.54
N VAL A 229 -0.46 -11.71 -14.00
CA VAL A 229 -1.93 -11.94 -14.07
C VAL A 229 -2.67 -11.44 -12.84
N ALA A 230 -3.97 -11.20 -12.95
CA ALA A 230 -4.85 -10.91 -11.81
C ALA A 230 -4.39 -9.74 -10.93
N ASN A 231 -3.85 -8.68 -11.55
CA ASN A 231 -3.43 -7.48 -10.85
C ASN A 231 -4.61 -6.55 -10.56
N VAL A 232 -4.39 -5.59 -9.67
CA VAL A 232 -5.35 -4.53 -9.36
C VAL A 232 -4.65 -3.18 -9.43
N ALA A 233 -5.21 -2.25 -10.20
CA ALA A 233 -4.87 -0.83 -10.12
C ALA A 233 -6.15 -0.08 -9.73
N ARG A 234 -6.17 0.51 -8.54
CA ARG A 234 -7.38 1.16 -8.00
C ARG A 234 -7.09 2.52 -7.41
N ASN A 235 -7.93 3.50 -7.73
CA ASN A 235 -7.85 4.87 -7.21
C ASN A 235 -6.49 5.54 -7.47
N CYS A 236 -5.80 5.17 -8.53
CA CYS A 236 -4.51 5.72 -8.88
C CYS A 236 -4.63 6.92 -9.82
N GLN A 237 -3.60 7.77 -9.80
CA GLN A 237 -3.42 8.85 -10.77
C GLN A 237 -2.18 8.52 -11.61
N SER A 238 -2.31 8.30 -12.92
CA SER A 238 -1.16 8.03 -13.79
C SER A 238 -1.05 9.09 -14.88
N MET A 239 -0.06 9.98 -14.74
CA MET A 239 -0.05 11.25 -15.47
C MET A 239 1.29 11.57 -16.11
N GLU A 240 1.26 12.16 -17.30
CA GLU A 240 2.43 12.78 -17.95
C GLU A 240 3.61 11.81 -18.14
N ASN A 241 3.33 10.53 -18.39
CA ASN A 241 4.37 9.54 -18.61
C ASN A 241 4.75 9.44 -20.10
N GLY A 242 6.02 9.15 -20.37
CA GLY A 242 6.61 9.16 -21.71
C GLY A 242 6.15 8.02 -22.64
N ASP A 243 5.38 7.07 -22.13
CA ASP A 243 4.69 6.03 -22.88
C ASP A 243 3.23 5.91 -22.38
N GLY A 244 2.88 4.83 -21.67
CA GLY A 244 1.50 4.59 -21.19
C GLY A 244 1.27 4.99 -19.74
N GLY A 245 0.01 5.22 -19.35
CA GLY A 245 -0.35 5.50 -17.96
C GLY A 245 -0.33 4.25 -17.08
N ILE A 246 -1.28 3.35 -17.32
CA ILE A 246 -1.46 2.10 -16.57
C ILE A 246 -1.49 0.94 -17.56
N PHE A 247 -0.61 -0.04 -17.37
CA PHE A 247 -0.64 -1.32 -18.06
C PHE A 247 -0.91 -2.43 -17.06
N VAL A 248 -1.91 -3.28 -17.33
CA VAL A 248 -2.15 -4.52 -16.58
C VAL A 248 -2.21 -5.74 -17.50
N GLY A 249 -1.60 -6.83 -17.06
CA GLY A 249 -1.67 -8.13 -17.71
C GLY A 249 -3.03 -8.84 -17.51
N PRO A 250 -3.16 -10.09 -17.99
CA PRO A 250 -4.46 -10.75 -18.14
C PRO A 250 -5.24 -10.95 -16.84
N GLY A 251 -6.56 -10.93 -16.93
CA GLY A 251 -7.48 -11.20 -15.82
C GLY A 251 -7.42 -10.18 -14.69
N SER A 252 -6.98 -8.94 -14.98
CA SER A 252 -6.76 -7.89 -13.99
C SER A 252 -7.98 -7.00 -13.80
N ARG A 253 -7.97 -6.18 -12.74
CA ARG A 253 -8.99 -5.17 -12.45
C ARG A 253 -8.40 -3.77 -12.41
N VAL A 254 -8.99 -2.84 -13.17
CA VAL A 254 -8.60 -1.43 -13.22
C VAL A 254 -9.81 -0.58 -12.88
N GLU A 255 -9.78 0.10 -11.73
CA GLU A 255 -10.97 0.76 -11.18
C GLU A 255 -10.71 2.14 -10.56
N GLY A 256 -11.57 3.12 -10.82
CA GLY A 256 -11.54 4.40 -10.10
C GLY A 256 -10.30 5.25 -10.38
N ASN A 257 -9.58 4.99 -11.47
CA ASN A 257 -8.32 5.67 -11.78
C ASN A 257 -8.55 6.93 -12.63
N VAL A 258 -7.67 7.91 -12.47
CA VAL A 258 -7.58 9.09 -13.34
C VAL A 258 -6.25 9.01 -14.10
N VAL A 259 -6.32 9.03 -15.43
CA VAL A 259 -5.15 8.76 -16.27
C VAL A 259 -5.05 9.77 -17.40
N SER A 260 -3.96 10.56 -17.45
CA SER A 260 -3.92 11.69 -18.37
C SER A 260 -2.56 12.11 -18.88
N GLY A 261 -2.54 12.70 -20.08
CA GLY A 261 -1.31 13.30 -20.64
C GLY A 261 -0.20 12.29 -20.91
N ASN A 262 -0.52 11.00 -21.04
CA ASN A 262 0.47 9.97 -21.38
C ASN A 262 0.63 9.91 -22.91
N VAL A 263 1.86 9.72 -23.36
CA VAL A 263 2.22 9.83 -24.79
C VAL A 263 1.45 8.85 -25.67
N THR A 264 1.22 7.61 -25.22
CA THR A 264 0.58 6.57 -26.06
C THR A 264 -0.84 6.26 -25.61
N TYR A 265 -1.03 5.60 -24.48
CA TYR A 265 -2.35 5.23 -24.00
C TYR A 265 -2.51 5.52 -22.52
N GLY A 266 -3.73 5.87 -22.13
CA GLY A 266 -4.05 6.00 -20.72
C GLY A 266 -4.00 4.63 -20.04
N ILE A 267 -4.97 3.78 -20.35
CA ILE A 267 -5.08 2.44 -19.74
C ILE A 267 -4.95 1.37 -20.82
N PHE A 268 -4.02 0.43 -20.62
CA PHE A 268 -3.96 -0.83 -21.35
C PHE A 268 -4.38 -1.98 -20.44
N ALA A 269 -5.42 -2.70 -20.85
CA ALA A 269 -5.93 -3.87 -20.15
C ALA A 269 -5.84 -5.12 -21.04
N ASP A 270 -5.00 -6.07 -20.64
CA ASP A 270 -4.85 -7.33 -21.37
C ASP A 270 -6.04 -8.28 -21.13
N ALA A 271 -6.03 -9.43 -21.81
CA ALA A 271 -7.17 -10.31 -21.99
C ALA A 271 -7.95 -10.64 -20.71
N GLY A 272 -9.28 -10.61 -20.79
CA GLY A 272 -10.18 -11.00 -19.70
C GLY A 272 -10.19 -10.02 -18.51
N SER A 273 -9.68 -8.80 -18.68
CA SER A 273 -9.64 -7.81 -17.60
C SER A 273 -10.95 -7.03 -17.45
N ILE A 274 -11.21 -6.55 -16.24
CA ILE A 274 -12.34 -5.66 -15.91
C ILE A 274 -11.81 -4.23 -15.75
N VAL A 275 -12.35 -3.29 -16.50
CA VAL A 275 -12.00 -1.88 -16.47
C VAL A 275 -13.26 -1.08 -16.17
N GLN A 276 -13.35 -0.47 -15.00
CA GLN A 276 -14.58 0.22 -14.59
C GLN A 276 -14.39 1.54 -13.86
N SER A 277 -15.31 2.49 -14.07
CA SER A 277 -15.34 3.75 -13.33
C SER A 277 -14.02 4.54 -13.39
N ASN A 278 -13.29 4.46 -14.51
CA ASN A 278 -12.06 5.21 -14.72
C ASN A 278 -12.32 6.46 -15.56
N ILE A 279 -11.40 7.44 -15.50
CA ILE A 279 -11.37 8.62 -16.36
C ILE A 279 -10.03 8.66 -17.09
N SER A 280 -10.05 8.72 -18.42
CA SER A 280 -8.84 8.75 -19.26
C SER A 280 -8.90 9.89 -20.29
N PHE A 281 -7.97 10.84 -20.21
CA PHE A 281 -8.02 12.04 -21.07
C PHE A 281 -6.66 12.62 -21.45
N GLY A 282 -6.60 13.31 -22.60
CA GLY A 282 -5.37 13.94 -23.06
C GLY A 282 -4.24 12.95 -23.38
N ASN A 283 -4.55 11.65 -23.53
CA ASN A 283 -3.60 10.64 -23.99
C ASN A 283 -3.72 10.50 -25.52
N MET A 284 -2.83 9.76 -26.19
CA MET A 284 -3.08 9.45 -27.61
C MET A 284 -4.31 8.52 -27.76
N THR A 285 -4.44 7.49 -26.93
CA THR A 285 -5.67 6.67 -26.80
C THR A 285 -6.12 6.58 -25.36
N GLY A 286 -7.41 6.75 -25.07
CA GLY A 286 -7.92 6.70 -23.70
C GLY A 286 -7.77 5.31 -23.08
N TYR A 287 -8.37 4.31 -23.72
CA TYR A 287 -8.40 2.92 -23.29
C TYR A 287 -8.03 2.00 -24.44
N VAL A 288 -7.04 1.15 -24.23
CA VAL A 288 -6.69 0.03 -25.10
C VAL A 288 -6.99 -1.27 -24.36
N PHE A 289 -7.68 -2.18 -25.01
CA PHE A 289 -8.03 -3.44 -24.38
C PHE A 289 -8.00 -4.61 -25.36
N ASN A 290 -7.62 -5.76 -24.84
CA ASN A 290 -7.49 -6.98 -25.60
C ASN A 290 -8.80 -7.79 -25.59
N VAL A 291 -8.73 -9.08 -25.90
CA VAL A 291 -9.88 -9.98 -26.00
C VAL A 291 -10.57 -10.23 -24.66
N GLY A 292 -11.90 -10.29 -24.64
CA GLY A 292 -12.65 -10.73 -23.47
C GLY A 292 -12.72 -9.71 -22.33
N CYS A 293 -12.36 -8.45 -22.57
CA CYS A 293 -12.41 -7.42 -21.53
C CYS A 293 -13.84 -6.93 -21.30
N ILE A 294 -14.12 -6.50 -20.06
CA ILE A 294 -15.36 -5.84 -19.69
C ILE A 294 -15.05 -4.39 -19.31
N LEU A 295 -15.63 -3.45 -20.05
CA LEU A 295 -15.48 -2.02 -19.86
C LEU A 295 -16.83 -1.41 -19.50
N SER A 296 -16.94 -0.86 -18.28
CA SER A 296 -18.18 -0.24 -17.82
C SER A 296 -18.03 1.05 -17.02
N GLY A 297 -18.89 2.02 -17.27
CA GLY A 297 -18.90 3.29 -16.52
C GLY A 297 -17.62 4.10 -16.66
N ASN A 298 -16.84 3.91 -17.74
CA ASN A 298 -15.60 4.66 -17.95
C ASN A 298 -15.85 5.92 -18.78
N THR A 299 -15.00 6.93 -18.59
CA THR A 299 -15.03 8.19 -19.35
C THR A 299 -13.74 8.37 -20.13
N ALA A 300 -13.83 8.45 -21.45
CA ALA A 300 -12.71 8.77 -22.34
C ALA A 300 -12.96 10.11 -23.05
N TYR A 301 -12.13 11.11 -22.80
CA TYR A 301 -12.34 12.41 -23.45
C TYR A 301 -11.06 13.11 -23.86
N LYS A 302 -11.12 13.93 -24.91
CA LYS A 302 -9.97 14.73 -25.40
C LYS A 302 -8.70 13.90 -25.61
N ASN A 303 -8.84 12.62 -25.98
CA ASN A 303 -7.69 11.82 -26.41
C ASN A 303 -7.40 12.11 -27.88
N GLN A 304 -6.14 12.09 -28.28
CA GLN A 304 -5.72 12.55 -29.60
C GLN A 304 -6.29 11.69 -30.74
N ASN A 305 -6.47 10.38 -30.49
CA ASN A 305 -7.04 9.42 -31.42
C ASN A 305 -8.33 8.83 -30.84
N TYR A 306 -8.25 7.68 -30.18
CA TYR A 306 -9.41 6.89 -29.79
C TYR A 306 -9.78 7.14 -28.34
N GLY A 307 -11.08 7.19 -28.03
CA GLY A 307 -11.55 7.08 -26.66
C GLY A 307 -11.33 5.66 -26.14
N PHE A 308 -11.95 4.69 -26.80
CA PHE A 308 -11.85 3.26 -26.54
C PHE A 308 -11.40 2.51 -27.79
N MET A 309 -10.36 1.68 -27.69
CA MET A 309 -9.85 0.87 -28.80
C MET A 309 -9.69 -0.60 -28.39
N SER A 310 -10.47 -1.47 -29.06
CA SER A 310 -10.28 -2.92 -28.97
C SER A 310 -9.22 -3.39 -29.97
N LEU A 311 -8.29 -4.24 -29.53
CA LEU A 311 -7.28 -4.83 -30.41
C LEU A 311 -7.79 -6.07 -31.15
N LEU A 312 -8.46 -6.99 -30.44
CA LEU A 312 -8.87 -8.31 -30.96
C LEU A 312 -10.38 -8.60 -30.81
N GLY A 313 -11.15 -7.67 -30.24
CA GLY A 313 -12.59 -7.81 -30.09
C GLY A 313 -13.05 -8.69 -28.92
N ARG A 314 -14.24 -9.31 -29.05
CA ARG A 314 -14.89 -10.19 -28.06
C ARG A 314 -14.97 -9.59 -26.66
N SER A 315 -15.13 -8.29 -26.58
CA SER A 315 -15.21 -7.55 -25.32
C SER A 315 -16.63 -7.04 -25.11
N THR A 316 -16.91 -6.55 -23.91
CA THR A 316 -18.19 -5.92 -23.56
C THR A 316 -17.93 -4.47 -23.17
N LEU A 317 -18.54 -3.53 -23.89
CA LEU A 317 -18.48 -2.10 -23.62
C LEU A 317 -19.89 -1.61 -23.30
N VAL A 318 -20.16 -1.36 -22.01
CA VAL A 318 -21.49 -0.98 -21.54
C VAL A 318 -21.45 0.26 -20.65
N GLY A 319 -22.29 1.26 -20.93
CA GLY A 319 -22.41 2.42 -20.04
C GLY A 319 -21.19 3.32 -20.01
N ASN A 320 -20.39 3.37 -21.09
CA ASN A 320 -19.22 4.24 -21.16
C ASN A 320 -19.54 5.57 -21.83
N SER A 321 -18.78 6.61 -21.50
CA SER A 321 -18.85 7.94 -22.10
C SER A 321 -17.57 8.22 -22.90
N ALA A 322 -17.70 8.52 -24.20
CA ALA A 322 -16.60 8.85 -25.09
C ALA A 322 -16.89 10.18 -25.81
N TYR A 323 -16.15 11.25 -25.52
CA TYR A 323 -16.44 12.53 -26.17
C TYR A 323 -15.20 13.36 -26.49
N GLU A 324 -15.29 14.15 -27.56
CA GLU A 324 -14.20 15.04 -28.01
C GLU A 324 -12.87 14.30 -28.25
N ASN A 325 -12.91 13.00 -28.61
CA ASN A 325 -11.70 12.29 -29.02
C ASN A 325 -11.40 12.58 -30.49
N GLY A 326 -10.12 12.71 -30.87
CA GLY A 326 -9.76 13.21 -32.20
C GLY A 326 -10.21 12.29 -33.35
N GLN A 327 -10.23 10.98 -33.12
CA GLN A 327 -10.77 9.98 -34.05
C GLN A 327 -12.04 9.36 -33.46
N TYR A 328 -12.07 8.05 -33.21
CA TYR A 328 -13.32 7.41 -32.80
C TYR A 328 -13.55 7.50 -31.30
N GLY A 329 -14.79 7.75 -30.88
CA GLY A 329 -15.17 7.62 -29.48
C GLY A 329 -14.98 6.18 -29.02
N ILE A 330 -15.60 5.24 -29.74
CA ILE A 330 -15.44 3.80 -29.53
C ILE A 330 -15.06 3.14 -30.85
N TYR A 331 -13.89 2.50 -30.89
CA TYR A 331 -13.44 1.63 -31.96
C TYR A 331 -13.36 0.18 -31.45
N SER A 332 -14.28 -0.66 -31.90
CA SER A 332 -14.34 -2.07 -31.49
C SER A 332 -14.78 -2.96 -32.65
N SER A 333 -14.55 -4.27 -32.51
CA SER A 333 -15.03 -5.27 -33.45
C SER A 333 -15.42 -6.54 -32.70
N ASN A 334 -16.36 -7.32 -33.23
CA ASN A 334 -16.78 -8.61 -32.68
C ASN A 334 -17.06 -8.58 -31.16
N SER A 335 -17.65 -7.49 -30.67
CA SER A 335 -17.86 -7.20 -29.26
C SER A 335 -19.35 -6.94 -28.98
N LEU A 336 -19.72 -6.78 -27.72
CA LEU A 336 -20.98 -6.14 -27.33
C LEU A 336 -20.72 -4.65 -27.07
N VAL A 337 -21.45 -3.77 -27.75
CA VAL A 337 -21.37 -2.32 -27.58
C VAL A 337 -22.79 -1.80 -27.33
N ASP A 338 -23.11 -1.50 -26.07
CA ASP A 338 -24.47 -1.14 -25.64
C ASP A 338 -24.46 -0.02 -24.58
N GLN A 339 -25.51 0.80 -24.53
CA GLN A 339 -25.70 1.85 -23.53
C GLN A 339 -24.54 2.84 -23.41
N ASN A 340 -23.76 3.03 -24.46
CA ASN A 340 -22.67 4.01 -24.45
C ASN A 340 -23.15 5.37 -24.95
N SER A 341 -22.55 6.44 -24.43
CA SER A 341 -22.69 7.81 -24.93
C SER A 341 -21.42 8.20 -25.65
N ALA A 342 -21.49 8.41 -26.96
CA ALA A 342 -20.36 8.82 -27.79
C ALA A 342 -20.71 10.12 -28.53
N LEU A 343 -20.13 11.25 -28.15
CA LEU A 343 -20.50 12.57 -28.70
C LEU A 343 -19.28 13.34 -29.20
N GLU A 344 -19.44 14.07 -30.30
CA GLU A 344 -18.44 15.04 -30.78
C GLU A 344 -17.03 14.44 -30.95
N ASN A 345 -16.94 13.14 -31.27
CA ASN A 345 -15.67 12.52 -31.63
C ASN A 345 -15.38 12.77 -33.13
N GLY A 346 -14.14 12.58 -33.53
CA GLY A 346 -13.70 12.80 -34.91
C GLY A 346 -13.17 14.21 -35.16
N ALA A 347 -12.90 14.98 -34.10
CA ALA A 347 -12.49 16.38 -34.18
C ALA A 347 -11.20 16.62 -35.02
N SER A 348 -10.34 15.61 -35.20
CA SER A 348 -9.14 15.70 -36.04
C SER A 348 -9.33 15.14 -37.47
N GLY A 349 -10.58 14.95 -37.91
CA GLY A 349 -10.92 14.77 -39.32
C GLY A 349 -10.82 13.35 -39.88
N GLY A 350 -10.99 12.31 -39.05
CA GLY A 350 -10.83 10.92 -39.51
C GLY A 350 -11.60 9.83 -38.75
N GLY A 351 -12.56 10.16 -37.89
CA GLY A 351 -13.31 9.17 -37.11
C GLY A 351 -14.77 9.55 -36.85
N ASP A 352 -15.54 8.57 -36.37
CA ASP A 352 -16.96 8.67 -36.01
C ASP A 352 -17.15 8.47 -34.50
N ASN A 353 -18.33 8.76 -33.97
CA ASN A 353 -18.66 8.48 -32.57
C ASN A 353 -18.44 7.00 -32.20
N ILE A 354 -18.96 6.06 -33.00
CA ILE A 354 -18.76 4.62 -32.78
C ILE A 354 -18.49 3.91 -34.11
N ARG A 355 -17.38 3.16 -34.15
CA ARG A 355 -17.09 2.16 -35.19
C ARG A 355 -16.97 0.80 -34.55
N ALA A 356 -18.00 -0.03 -34.76
CA ALA A 356 -18.14 -1.31 -34.05
C ALA A 356 -17.96 -2.58 -34.92
N GLY A 357 -17.68 -2.47 -36.22
CA GLY A 357 -17.46 -3.65 -37.08
C GLY A 357 -18.55 -4.73 -36.94
N SER A 358 -18.15 -6.01 -36.84
CA SER A 358 -19.05 -7.16 -36.59
C SER A 358 -19.57 -7.28 -35.14
N SER A 359 -19.63 -6.19 -34.39
CA SER A 359 -20.13 -6.20 -33.01
C SER A 359 -21.65 -6.31 -32.97
N THR A 360 -22.16 -6.85 -31.86
CA THR A 360 -23.57 -6.71 -31.49
C THR A 360 -23.77 -5.31 -30.92
N MET A 361 -24.58 -4.50 -31.61
CA MET A 361 -24.93 -3.15 -31.21
C MET A 361 -26.24 -3.15 -30.43
N GLY A 362 -26.21 -2.67 -29.20
CA GLY A 362 -27.40 -2.31 -28.45
C GLY A 362 -27.80 -0.85 -28.68
N VAL A 363 -28.46 -0.24 -27.68
CA VAL A 363 -28.92 1.16 -27.76
C VAL A 363 -27.79 2.08 -27.29
N ASN A 364 -27.18 2.81 -28.21
CA ASN A 364 -26.12 3.77 -27.92
C ASN A 364 -26.57 5.17 -28.31
N HIS A 365 -26.16 6.18 -27.54
CA HIS A 365 -26.33 7.59 -27.92
C HIS A 365 -25.07 8.06 -28.67
N ALA A 366 -25.13 8.03 -29.99
CA ALA A 366 -24.01 8.35 -30.87
C ALA A 366 -24.50 9.07 -32.14
N PRO A 367 -24.88 10.36 -32.05
CA PRO A 367 -25.48 11.13 -33.14
C PRO A 367 -24.53 11.37 -34.32
#